data_AF-A0A495KJM9-F1
#
_entry.id   AF-A0A495KJM9-F1
#
_cell.length_a   1.000
_cell.length_b   1.000
_cell.length_c   1.000
_cell.angle_alpha   90.00
_cell.angle_beta   90.00
_cell.angle_gamma   90.00
#
_symmetry.space_group_name_H-M   'P 1'
#
loop_
_entity.id
_entity.type
_entity.pdbx_description
1 polymer ?
#
loop_
_entity_poly.entity_id
_entity_poly.type
_entity_poly.pdbx_seq_one_letter_code
_entity_poly.pdbx_strand_id
1 'polypeptide(L)'
;MEIVYIIFLLTIASITYYGLSKKKRNTLKKRNQVLIGLFLRINKHLKIEDSSKDEVHLVWISIRGTIRINLSQYGGIIFISIQKGVHDFKSKRKDWIFLDVMDQHLIFNEVIEDLYKISTDWNLGKDHILSLLNESNKSIANVKLENIFFNYNRAAAAYCLAYQSLNAIKKKQSLDDAESFEVLFFLCMVTFERLKKRSKSNLMSMFVNYLLYFLETRNLLIEIKDVPKLVNHRIGMYTEQVHVVKDDFNCNFGVLYYYFFVKPLGLKSASLLVVSQQNKFSSILMPILVELESKLLVLENQIAKSK
;
A
#
# COMPACT_ATOMS: atom_id res chain seq x y z
N MET A 1 6.02 7.91 -31.46
CA MET A 1 7.27 7.33 -30.95
C MET A 1 7.85 8.14 -29.78
N GLU A 2 7.83 9.47 -29.82
CA GLU A 2 8.44 10.33 -28.78
C GLU A 2 7.83 10.17 -27.37
N ILE A 3 6.50 10.06 -27.25
CA ILE A 3 5.82 9.90 -25.95
C ILE A 3 6.22 8.60 -25.24
N VAL A 4 6.31 7.50 -25.99
CA VAL A 4 6.72 6.18 -25.45
C VAL A 4 8.17 6.23 -24.96
N TYR A 5 9.05 6.94 -25.68
CA TYR A 5 10.45 7.11 -25.31
C TYR A 5 10.62 7.95 -24.04
N ILE A 6 9.82 9.01 -23.88
CA ILE A 6 9.80 9.87 -22.68
C ILE A 6 9.31 9.08 -21.46
N ILE A 7 8.23 8.31 -21.58
CA ILE A 7 7.72 7.47 -20.49
C ILE A 7 8.76 6.40 -20.11
N PHE A 8 9.39 5.77 -21.09
CA PHE A 8 10.43 4.77 -20.88
C PHE A 8 11.65 5.34 -20.13
N LEU A 9 12.15 6.51 -20.56
CA LEU A 9 13.23 7.23 -19.89
C LEU A 9 12.85 7.66 -18.47
N LEU A 10 11.63 8.16 -18.25
CA LEU A 10 11.14 8.54 -16.93
C LEU A 10 11.05 7.33 -15.99
N THR A 11 10.63 6.16 -16.50
CA THR A 11 10.57 4.92 -15.73
C THR A 11 11.96 4.41 -15.39
N ILE A 12 12.89 4.37 -16.35
CA ILE A 12 14.29 4.01 -16.07
C ILE A 12 14.88 4.98 -15.05
N ALA A 13 14.73 6.29 -15.26
CA ALA A 13 15.21 7.30 -14.32
C ALA A 13 14.59 7.14 -12.93
N SER A 14 13.30 6.76 -12.84
CA SER A 14 12.62 6.49 -11.57
C SER A 14 13.16 5.24 -10.88
N ILE A 15 13.37 4.15 -11.62
CA ILE A 15 13.95 2.90 -11.10
C ILE A 15 15.41 3.13 -10.67
N THR A 16 16.19 3.86 -11.46
CA THR A 16 17.56 4.25 -11.12
C THR A 16 17.56 5.17 -9.90
N TYR A 17 16.65 6.13 -9.81
CA TYR A 17 16.48 6.99 -8.65
C TYR A 17 16.03 6.22 -7.41
N TYR A 18 15.15 5.22 -7.54
CA TYR A 18 14.80 4.29 -6.48
C TYR A 18 16.05 3.55 -5.98
N GLY A 19 16.83 2.98 -6.90
CA GLY A 19 18.09 2.32 -6.58
C GLY A 19 19.14 3.24 -5.94
N LEU A 20 19.20 4.51 -6.34
CA LEU A 20 20.12 5.51 -5.78
C LEU A 20 19.63 6.09 -4.45
N SER A 21 18.33 6.34 -4.29
CA SER A 21 17.72 6.77 -3.03
C SER A 21 17.80 5.67 -1.96
N LYS A 22 17.71 4.39 -2.36
CA LYS A 22 18.06 3.23 -1.50
C LYS A 22 19.49 3.29 -0.94
N LYS A 23 20.44 3.91 -1.67
CA LYS A 23 21.82 4.12 -1.18
C LYS A 23 21.91 5.29 -0.19
N LYS A 24 21.05 6.31 -0.31
CA LYS A 24 20.93 7.42 0.65
C LYS A 24 19.97 7.03 1.79
N ARG A 25 20.41 6.07 2.61
CA ARG A 25 19.68 5.58 3.79
C ARG A 25 19.52 6.69 4.83
N ASN A 26 18.27 7.06 5.16
CA ASN A 26 17.97 8.04 6.19
C ASN A 26 17.92 7.34 7.56
N THR A 27 18.40 7.98 8.62
CA THR A 27 18.32 7.40 9.97
C THR A 27 16.85 7.21 10.37
N LEU A 28 16.51 6.05 10.96
CA LEU A 28 15.21 5.75 11.56
C LEU A 28 14.74 6.97 12.36
N LYS A 29 13.64 7.61 11.91
CA LYS A 29 13.16 8.81 12.60
C LYS A 29 12.81 8.43 14.04
N LYS A 30 13.07 9.34 15.01
CA LYS A 30 12.69 9.17 16.43
C LYS A 30 11.26 8.64 16.61
N ARG A 31 10.36 8.99 15.68
CA ARG A 31 8.98 8.52 15.61
C ARG A 31 8.83 7.00 15.46
N ASN A 32 9.62 6.36 14.60
CA ASN A 32 9.56 4.89 14.45
C ASN A 32 10.08 4.18 15.71
N GLN A 33 10.99 4.80 16.47
CA GLN A 33 11.45 4.27 17.77
C GLN A 33 10.30 4.22 18.80
N VAL A 34 9.37 5.19 18.75
CA VAL A 34 8.16 5.16 19.59
C VAL A 34 7.27 3.98 19.20
N LEU A 35 7.01 3.77 17.89
CA LEU A 35 6.25 2.61 17.42
C LEU A 35 6.89 1.28 17.84
N ILE A 36 8.21 1.14 17.67
CA ILE A 36 8.95 -0.05 18.12
C ILE A 36 8.79 -0.26 19.62
N GLY A 37 8.96 0.80 20.42
CA GLY A 37 8.78 0.75 21.87
C GLY A 37 7.37 0.33 22.27
N LEU A 38 6.34 0.81 21.57
CA LEU A 38 4.95 0.41 21.80
C LEU A 38 4.73 -1.07 21.49
N PHE A 39 5.25 -1.59 20.37
CA PHE A 39 5.17 -3.03 20.06
C PHE A 39 5.96 -3.92 21.02
N LEU A 40 7.15 -3.50 21.46
CA LEU A 40 7.94 -4.26 22.45
C LEU A 40 7.27 -4.30 23.83
N ARG A 41 6.56 -3.24 24.22
CA ARG A 41 5.77 -3.20 25.46
C ARG A 41 4.60 -4.17 25.42
N ILE A 42 3.97 -4.37 24.26
CA ILE A 42 2.87 -5.33 24.09
C ILE A 42 3.31 -6.74 24.44
N ASN A 43 4.46 -7.17 23.92
CA ASN A 43 4.92 -8.53 24.07
C ASN A 43 6.42 -8.53 24.33
N LYS A 44 6.77 -8.73 25.60
CA LYS A 44 8.16 -8.86 26.08
C LYS A 44 8.96 -9.99 25.42
N HIS A 45 8.29 -10.91 24.71
CA HIS A 45 8.93 -11.98 23.96
C HIS A 45 9.24 -11.60 22.50
N LEU A 46 8.77 -10.44 22.01
CA LEU A 46 9.25 -9.86 20.76
C LEU A 46 10.71 -9.46 20.93
N LYS A 47 11.54 -9.87 19.98
CA LYS A 47 12.95 -9.49 19.87
C LYS A 47 13.16 -8.74 18.56
N ILE A 48 14.10 -7.81 18.56
CA ILE A 48 14.57 -7.18 17.33
C ILE A 48 15.50 -8.18 16.64
N GLU A 49 15.16 -8.66 15.44
CA GLU A 49 15.99 -9.61 14.67
C GLU A 49 16.93 -8.91 13.69
N ASP A 50 16.45 -7.86 13.03
CA ASP A 50 17.25 -7.05 12.12
C ASP A 50 16.74 -5.60 12.17
N SER A 51 17.68 -4.66 12.20
CA SER A 51 17.40 -3.24 12.18
C SER A 51 18.35 -2.58 11.18
N SER A 52 17.79 -2.26 10.01
CA SER A 52 18.44 -1.33 9.09
C SER A 52 18.01 0.10 9.42
N LYS A 53 18.53 1.07 8.67
CA LYS A 53 18.22 2.49 8.87
C LYS A 53 16.74 2.84 8.55
N ASP A 54 16.08 2.07 7.70
CA ASP A 54 14.72 2.35 7.19
C ASP A 54 13.75 1.20 7.47
N GLU A 55 14.19 0.11 8.12
CA GLU A 55 13.41 -1.11 8.35
C GLU A 55 13.81 -1.77 9.67
N VAL A 56 12.82 -2.22 10.44
CA VAL A 56 13.01 -2.96 11.69
C VAL A 56 12.09 -4.17 11.72
N HIS A 57 12.67 -5.32 12.03
CA HIS A 57 11.96 -6.58 12.19
C HIS A 57 11.88 -6.95 13.66
N LEU A 58 10.64 -7.03 14.18
CA LEU A 58 10.36 -7.60 15.51
C LEU A 58 9.81 -8.99 15.33
N VAL A 59 10.37 -9.97 16.04
CA VAL A 59 9.98 -11.37 15.90
C VAL A 59 9.75 -12.00 17.26
N TRP A 60 8.65 -12.75 17.35
CA TRP A 60 8.35 -13.61 18.47
C TRP A 60 8.13 -15.03 17.97
N ILE A 61 8.90 -15.96 18.53
CA ILE A 61 8.80 -17.39 18.21
C ILE A 61 8.24 -18.12 19.43
N SER A 62 7.23 -18.96 19.20
CA SER A 62 6.63 -19.83 20.21
C SER A 62 6.36 -21.22 19.64
N ILE A 63 6.04 -22.17 20.51
CA ILE A 63 5.62 -23.53 20.11
C ILE A 63 4.39 -23.49 19.17
N ARG A 64 3.56 -22.45 19.27
CA ARG A 64 2.34 -22.28 18.47
C ARG A 64 2.59 -21.55 17.13
N GLY A 65 3.85 -21.22 16.83
CA GLY A 65 4.26 -20.53 15.62
C GLY A 65 4.96 -19.20 15.89
N THR A 66 5.16 -18.44 14.80
CA THR A 66 5.97 -17.23 14.76
C THR A 66 5.12 -16.01 14.42
N ILE A 67 5.33 -14.91 15.12
CA ILE A 67 4.83 -13.59 14.74
C ILE A 67 6.03 -12.75 14.29
N ARG A 68 5.94 -12.20 13.07
CA ARG A 68 6.90 -11.22 12.55
C ARG A 68 6.18 -9.90 12.33
N ILE A 69 6.74 -8.82 12.85
CA ILE A 69 6.30 -7.44 12.62
C ILE A 69 7.42 -6.76 11.84
N ASN A 70 7.12 -6.36 10.61
CA ASN A 70 7.99 -5.51 9.82
C ASN A 70 7.51 -4.06 9.93
N LEU A 71 8.40 -3.17 10.36
CA LEU A 71 8.19 -1.73 10.42
C LEU A 71 9.17 -1.07 9.48
N SER A 72 8.69 -0.43 8.43
CA SER A 72 9.55 0.13 7.41
C SER A 72 9.06 1.51 6.95
N GLN A 73 9.99 2.39 6.59
CA GLN A 73 9.68 3.77 6.18
C GLN A 73 10.30 4.05 4.83
N TYR A 74 9.51 4.63 3.92
CA TYR A 74 10.02 5.02 2.61
C TYR A 74 9.28 6.24 2.08
N GLY A 75 10.00 7.23 1.55
CA GLY A 75 9.40 8.34 0.80
C GLY A 75 8.26 9.06 1.52
N GLY A 76 8.25 9.13 2.85
CA GLY A 76 7.18 9.77 3.64
C GLY A 76 5.92 8.92 3.91
N ILE A 77 6.00 7.61 3.68
CA ILE A 77 5.05 6.63 4.21
C ILE A 77 5.72 5.75 5.29
N ILE A 78 4.91 5.25 6.22
CA ILE A 78 5.24 4.19 7.17
C ILE A 78 4.45 2.95 6.75
N PHE A 79 5.14 1.84 6.53
CA PHE A 79 4.58 0.54 6.25
C PHE A 79 4.73 -0.35 7.48
N ILE A 80 3.64 -1.01 7.85
CA ILE A 80 3.61 -1.98 8.94
C ILE A 80 3.04 -3.27 8.37
N SER A 81 3.75 -4.37 8.51
CA SER A 81 3.28 -5.70 8.12
C SER A 81 3.42 -6.66 9.29
N ILE A 82 2.35 -7.32 9.65
CA ILE A 82 2.34 -8.35 10.69
C ILE A 82 2.01 -9.67 10.02
N GLN A 83 2.93 -10.62 10.13
CA GLN A 83 2.80 -11.96 9.61
C GLN A 83 2.78 -12.96 10.76
N LYS A 84 1.74 -13.79 10.81
CA LYS A 84 1.67 -14.97 11.67
C LYS A 84 1.97 -16.21 10.83
N GLY A 85 3.10 -16.87 11.10
CA GLY A 85 3.40 -18.21 10.60
C GLY A 85 2.94 -19.27 11.59
N VAL A 86 2.19 -20.26 11.12
CA VAL A 86 1.95 -21.52 11.86
C VAL A 86 2.86 -22.58 11.26
N HIS A 87 3.33 -23.54 12.07
CA HIS A 87 4.23 -24.62 11.60
C HIS A 87 3.66 -25.42 10.40
N ASP A 88 2.34 -25.38 10.18
CA ASP A 88 1.66 -25.96 9.02
C ASP A 88 1.29 -24.90 7.96
N PHE A 89 2.30 -24.49 7.18
CA PHE A 89 2.26 -23.93 5.81
C PHE A 89 1.35 -22.73 5.44
N LYS A 90 0.45 -22.24 6.28
CA LYS A 90 -0.34 -21.03 6.01
C LYS A 90 0.12 -19.89 6.89
N SER A 91 0.93 -18.99 6.34
CA SER A 91 1.19 -17.71 6.99
C SER A 91 0.06 -16.73 6.69
N LYS A 92 -0.56 -16.17 7.73
CA LYS A 92 -1.48 -15.04 7.58
C LYS A 92 -0.69 -13.75 7.67
N ARG A 93 -0.98 -12.78 6.82
CA ARG A 93 -0.30 -11.48 6.83
C ARG A 93 -1.31 -10.36 6.67
N LYS A 94 -1.07 -9.28 7.38
CA LYS A 94 -1.88 -8.07 7.34
C LYS A 94 -0.93 -6.88 7.32
N ASP A 95 -1.27 -5.92 6.49
CA ASP A 95 -0.48 -4.73 6.27
C ASP A 95 -1.29 -3.47 6.53
N TRP A 96 -0.55 -2.42 6.84
CA TRP A 96 -1.02 -1.05 6.94
C TRP A 96 0.00 -0.10 6.33
N ILE A 97 -0.50 0.97 5.71
CA ILE A 97 0.31 2.07 5.15
C ILE A 97 -0.23 3.39 5.68
N PHE A 98 0.65 4.16 6.31
CA PHE A 98 0.34 5.45 6.91
C PHE A 98 1.24 6.53 6.35
N LEU A 99 0.80 7.78 6.46
CA LEU A 99 1.68 8.92 6.26
C LEU A 99 2.67 9.02 7.42
N ASP A 100 3.94 9.32 7.13
CA ASP A 100 4.97 9.43 8.18
C ASP A 100 4.81 10.65 9.11
N VAL A 101 3.93 11.56 8.72
CA VAL A 101 3.52 12.72 9.52
C VAL A 101 2.47 12.36 10.57
N MET A 102 1.75 11.24 10.42
CA MET A 102 0.72 10.80 11.35
C MET A 102 1.30 10.50 12.74
N ASP A 103 0.49 10.71 13.77
CA ASP A 103 0.88 10.42 15.15
C ASP A 103 1.11 8.92 15.35
N GLN A 104 2.21 8.57 16.01
CA GLN A 104 2.66 7.19 16.20
C GLN A 104 1.68 6.38 17.06
N HIS A 105 1.04 7.02 18.04
CA HIS A 105 0.06 6.38 18.89
C HIS A 105 -1.24 6.10 18.15
N LEU A 106 -1.65 7.00 17.24
CA LEU A 106 -2.81 6.76 16.37
C LEU A 106 -2.56 5.60 15.39
N ILE A 107 -1.39 5.58 14.75
CA ILE A 107 -0.96 4.46 13.90
C ILE A 107 -1.04 3.15 14.67
N PHE A 108 -0.44 3.12 15.86
CA PHE A 108 -0.40 1.94 16.70
C PHE A 108 -1.80 1.47 17.11
N ASN A 109 -2.67 2.36 17.56
CA ASN A 109 -4.03 2.03 17.94
C ASN A 109 -4.81 1.40 16.77
N GLU A 110 -4.74 1.99 15.57
CA GLU A 110 -5.41 1.44 14.40
C GLU A 110 -4.92 0.02 14.09
N VAL A 111 -3.61 -0.22 14.15
CA VAL A 111 -3.04 -1.56 13.95
C VAL A 111 -3.55 -2.54 15.00
N ILE A 112 -3.51 -2.19 16.29
CA ILE A 112 -3.91 -3.09 17.39
C ILE A 112 -5.42 -3.34 17.40
N GLU A 113 -6.26 -2.34 17.12
CA GLU A 113 -7.70 -2.52 16.98
C GLU A 113 -8.05 -3.46 15.82
N ASP A 114 -7.36 -3.32 14.69
CA ASP A 114 -7.57 -4.24 13.57
C ASP A 114 -7.09 -5.65 13.89
N LEU A 115 -5.93 -5.80 14.56
CA LEU A 115 -5.45 -7.09 15.05
C LEU A 115 -6.44 -7.73 16.03
N TYR A 116 -7.08 -6.93 16.89
CA TYR A 116 -8.12 -7.39 17.81
C TYR A 116 -9.32 -7.95 17.07
N LYS A 117 -9.82 -7.23 16.06
CA LYS A 117 -10.97 -7.68 15.25
C LYS A 117 -10.71 -9.01 14.56
N ILE A 118 -9.46 -9.23 14.12
CA ILE A 118 -9.06 -10.46 13.42
C ILE A 118 -8.43 -11.50 14.36
N SER A 119 -8.41 -11.26 15.68
CA SER A 119 -7.67 -12.08 16.64
C SER A 119 -8.20 -13.50 16.71
N THR A 120 -9.52 -13.67 16.59
CA THR A 120 -10.20 -14.97 16.55
C THR A 120 -9.73 -15.77 15.34
N ASP A 121 -9.73 -15.15 14.16
CA ASP A 121 -9.28 -15.78 12.92
C ASP A 121 -7.79 -16.13 12.98
N TRP A 122 -7.01 -15.33 13.70
CA TRP A 122 -5.58 -15.50 13.83
C TRP A 122 -5.19 -16.28 15.09
N ASN A 123 -6.13 -16.84 15.86
CA ASN A 123 -5.88 -17.50 17.15
C ASN A 123 -4.90 -16.70 18.04
N LEU A 124 -5.04 -15.37 18.07
CA LEU A 124 -4.33 -14.48 18.98
C LEU A 124 -5.18 -14.32 20.24
N GLY A 125 -4.56 -14.39 21.42
CA GLY A 125 -5.28 -14.28 22.69
C GLY A 125 -6.02 -12.94 22.82
N LYS A 126 -7.36 -12.98 22.79
CA LYS A 126 -8.24 -11.81 22.82
C LYS A 126 -8.05 -10.97 24.10
N ASP A 127 -7.88 -11.64 25.23
CA ASP A 127 -7.64 -10.99 26.54
C ASP A 127 -6.27 -10.29 26.60
N HIS A 128 -5.28 -10.88 25.94
CA HIS A 128 -3.97 -10.25 25.81
C HIS A 128 -4.12 -8.96 25.00
N ILE A 129 -4.82 -8.97 23.86
CA ILE A 129 -5.04 -7.77 23.03
C ILE A 129 -5.93 -6.71 23.73
N LEU A 130 -6.94 -7.12 24.50
CA LEU A 130 -7.76 -6.21 25.33
C LEU A 130 -6.95 -5.50 26.40
N SER A 131 -5.99 -6.19 27.03
CA SER A 131 -5.07 -5.54 27.97
C SER A 131 -4.20 -4.47 27.28
N LEU A 132 -3.84 -4.67 26.00
CA LEU A 132 -3.06 -3.70 25.20
C LEU A 132 -3.86 -2.42 24.90
N LEU A 133 -5.15 -2.55 24.59
CA LEU A 133 -6.04 -1.40 24.30
C LEU A 133 -6.31 -0.56 25.56
N ASN A 134 -6.41 -1.19 26.73
CA ASN A 134 -6.67 -0.50 28.00
C ASN A 134 -5.46 0.27 28.54
N GLU A 135 -4.23 -0.18 28.25
CA GLU A 135 -2.99 0.53 28.61
C GLU A 135 -2.68 1.71 27.67
N SER A 136 -2.94 1.58 26.35
CA SER A 136 -2.72 2.66 25.39
C SER A 136 -3.69 3.83 25.57
N ASN A 137 -4.96 3.55 25.91
CA ASN A 137 -6.01 4.56 26.07
C ASN A 137 -5.74 5.59 27.19
N LYS A 138 -4.98 5.25 28.25
CA LYS A 138 -4.62 6.21 29.30
C LYS A 138 -3.68 7.33 28.81
N SER A 139 -3.00 7.14 27.67
CA SER A 139 -2.00 8.08 27.15
C SER A 139 -2.49 8.98 25.99
N ILE A 140 -3.74 8.81 25.52
CA ILE A 140 -4.17 9.29 24.19
C ILE A 140 -5.40 10.23 24.24
N ALA A 141 -5.93 10.53 25.43
CA ALA A 141 -7.21 11.23 25.62
C ALA A 141 -7.33 12.65 25.00
N ASN A 142 -6.31 13.21 24.32
CA ASN A 142 -6.34 14.56 23.74
C ASN A 142 -5.68 14.71 22.35
N VAL A 143 -5.63 13.67 21.51
CA VAL A 143 -5.15 13.84 20.12
C VAL A 143 -6.33 14.09 19.18
N LYS A 144 -6.62 15.36 18.90
CA LYS A 144 -7.57 15.73 17.83
C LYS A 144 -7.08 15.15 16.50
N LEU A 145 -7.95 14.40 15.82
CA LEU A 145 -7.81 14.03 14.41
C LEU A 145 -7.93 15.28 13.53
N GLU A 146 -6.95 16.18 13.59
CA GLU A 146 -6.86 17.28 12.63
C GLU A 146 -6.19 16.78 11.34
N ASN A 147 -6.73 17.23 10.20
CA ASN A 147 -6.38 16.83 8.84
C ASN A 147 -4.85 16.71 8.63
N ILE A 148 -4.36 15.47 8.61
CA ILE A 148 -2.93 15.10 8.49
C ILE A 148 -2.45 15.21 7.03
N PHE A 149 -2.78 16.31 6.35
CA PHE A 149 -2.35 16.55 4.97
C PHE A 149 -1.50 17.82 4.94
N PHE A 150 -0.21 17.65 5.23
CA PHE A 150 0.78 18.72 5.08
C PHE A 150 1.33 18.80 3.64
N ASN A 151 1.72 20.02 3.28
CA ASN A 151 2.10 20.51 1.95
C ASN A 151 3.18 19.76 1.17
N TYR A 152 3.90 18.80 1.76
CA TYR A 152 5.15 18.28 1.18
C TYR A 152 5.09 16.85 0.63
N ASN A 153 3.98 16.12 0.77
CA ASN A 153 3.93 14.76 0.21
C ASN A 153 2.59 14.33 -0.37
N ARG A 154 2.13 15.07 -1.39
CA ARG A 154 0.91 14.76 -2.15
C ARG A 154 0.93 13.34 -2.72
N ALA A 155 2.09 12.87 -3.16
CA ALA A 155 2.26 11.53 -3.69
C ALA A 155 2.05 10.45 -2.61
N ALA A 156 2.64 10.61 -1.41
CA ALA A 156 2.39 9.69 -0.30
C ALA A 156 0.92 9.67 0.11
N ALA A 157 0.27 10.84 0.22
CA ALA A 157 -1.14 10.93 0.60
C ALA A 157 -2.05 10.24 -0.42
N ALA A 158 -1.83 10.52 -1.70
CA ALA A 158 -2.51 9.86 -2.80
C ALA A 158 -2.27 8.34 -2.82
N TYR A 159 -1.04 7.90 -2.57
CA TYR A 159 -0.70 6.48 -2.50
C TYR A 159 -1.39 5.79 -1.31
N CYS A 160 -1.43 6.42 -0.13
CA CYS A 160 -2.19 5.93 1.02
C CYS A 160 -3.69 5.77 0.69
N LEU A 161 -4.30 6.72 -0.03
CA LEU A 161 -5.70 6.61 -0.46
C LEU A 161 -5.92 5.45 -1.46
N ALA A 162 -5.01 5.28 -2.42
CA ALA A 162 -5.05 4.14 -3.33
C ALA A 162 -4.91 2.82 -2.57
N TYR A 163 -4.02 2.75 -1.57
CA TYR A 163 -3.85 1.57 -0.72
C TYR A 163 -5.07 1.27 0.16
N GLN A 164 -5.70 2.29 0.74
CA GLN A 164 -6.97 2.14 1.47
C GLN A 164 -8.08 1.58 0.57
N SER A 165 -8.12 2.02 -0.69
CA SER A 165 -9.06 1.53 -1.70
C SER A 165 -8.80 0.07 -2.06
N LEU A 166 -7.52 -0.33 -2.21
CA LEU A 166 -7.14 -1.75 -2.32
C LEU A 166 -7.66 -2.56 -1.12
N ASN A 167 -7.48 -2.06 0.10
CA ASN A 167 -7.98 -2.75 1.30
C ASN A 167 -9.51 -2.90 1.31
N ALA A 168 -10.25 -1.93 0.77
CA ALA A 168 -11.70 -2.04 0.59
C ALA A 168 -12.07 -3.13 -0.43
N ILE A 169 -11.29 -3.28 -1.52
CA ILE A 169 -11.45 -4.39 -2.48
C ILE A 169 -11.19 -5.72 -1.79
N LYS A 170 -10.09 -5.84 -1.01
CA LYS A 170 -9.72 -7.06 -0.28
C LYS A 170 -10.78 -7.57 0.70
N LYS A 171 -11.64 -6.67 1.21
CA LYS A 171 -12.78 -7.06 2.06
C LYS A 171 -13.90 -7.75 1.28
N LYS A 172 -13.99 -7.51 -0.02
CA LYS A 172 -15.05 -8.03 -0.91
C LYS A 172 -14.55 -9.19 -1.79
N GLN A 173 -13.25 -9.21 -2.10
CA GLN A 173 -12.61 -10.23 -2.92
C GLN A 173 -11.21 -10.51 -2.39
N SER A 174 -10.91 -11.78 -2.11
CA SER A 174 -9.57 -12.19 -1.71
C SER A 174 -8.59 -11.93 -2.85
N LEU A 175 -7.46 -11.29 -2.53
CA LEU A 175 -6.37 -11.00 -3.46
C LEU A 175 -5.06 -11.53 -2.88
N ASP A 176 -4.27 -12.24 -3.67
CA ASP A 176 -2.86 -12.51 -3.36
C ASP A 176 -1.99 -11.25 -3.55
N ASP A 177 -0.68 -11.33 -3.30
CA ASP A 177 0.19 -10.16 -3.42
C ASP A 177 0.35 -9.63 -4.84
N ALA A 178 0.42 -10.53 -5.83
CA ALA A 178 0.60 -10.17 -7.22
C ALA A 178 -0.67 -9.51 -7.77
N GLU A 179 -1.84 -10.07 -7.46
CA GLU A 179 -3.14 -9.48 -7.75
C GLU A 179 -3.29 -8.12 -7.04
N SER A 180 -2.89 -8.05 -5.77
CA SER A 180 -2.90 -6.80 -4.98
C SER A 180 -2.04 -5.71 -5.60
N PHE A 181 -0.86 -6.06 -6.11
CA PHE A 181 0.04 -5.12 -6.76
C PHE A 181 -0.61 -4.53 -8.01
N GLU A 182 -1.21 -5.36 -8.87
CA GLU A 182 -1.82 -4.91 -10.11
C GLU A 182 -3.01 -3.98 -9.86
N VAL A 183 -3.87 -4.32 -8.89
CA VAL A 183 -4.97 -3.47 -8.44
C VAL A 183 -4.44 -2.15 -7.87
N LEU A 184 -3.41 -2.18 -7.03
CA LEU A 184 -2.81 -0.97 -6.46
C LEU A 184 -2.18 -0.08 -7.54
N PHE A 185 -1.53 -0.68 -8.53
CA PHE A 185 -0.95 0.03 -9.68
C PHE A 185 -2.05 0.79 -10.42
N PHE A 186 -3.15 0.12 -10.77
CA PHE A 186 -4.28 0.76 -11.42
C PHE A 186 -4.86 1.90 -10.59
N LEU A 187 -5.07 1.71 -9.27
CA LEU A 187 -5.56 2.76 -8.38
C LEU A 187 -4.59 3.96 -8.28
N CYS A 188 -3.28 3.71 -8.34
CA CYS A 188 -2.29 4.78 -8.46
C CYS A 188 -2.42 5.54 -9.79
N MET A 189 -2.75 4.88 -10.90
CA MET A 189 -2.99 5.55 -12.18
C MET A 189 -4.29 6.36 -12.16
N VAL A 190 -5.37 5.85 -11.58
CA VAL A 190 -6.61 6.63 -11.34
C VAL A 190 -6.28 7.93 -10.62
N THR A 191 -5.46 7.82 -9.57
CA THR A 191 -5.06 8.95 -8.74
C THR A 191 -4.14 9.92 -9.49
N PHE A 192 -3.16 9.41 -10.22
CA PHE A 192 -2.27 10.20 -11.07
C PHE A 192 -3.05 11.01 -12.09
N GLU A 193 -3.96 10.37 -12.83
CA GLU A 193 -4.76 11.00 -13.87
C GLU A 193 -5.64 12.15 -13.35
N ARG A 194 -6.10 12.04 -12.10
CA ARG A 194 -6.83 13.12 -11.43
C ARG A 194 -5.91 14.29 -11.09
N LEU A 195 -4.77 14.01 -10.46
CA LEU A 195 -3.88 15.03 -9.87
C LEU A 195 -2.92 15.68 -10.90
N LYS A 196 -2.66 15.04 -12.05
CA LYS A 196 -1.64 15.50 -13.03
C LYS A 196 -1.90 16.90 -13.58
N LYS A 197 -3.16 17.32 -13.72
CA LYS A 197 -3.53 18.64 -14.28
C LYS A 197 -3.03 19.83 -13.44
N ARG A 198 -2.75 19.62 -12.15
CA ARG A 198 -2.39 20.68 -11.19
C ARG A 198 -0.99 20.54 -10.60
N SER A 199 -0.22 19.54 -11.05
CA SER A 199 1.09 19.22 -10.48
C SER A 199 2.22 19.39 -11.50
N LYS A 200 3.14 20.33 -11.24
CA LYS A 200 4.45 20.39 -11.93
C LYS A 200 5.44 19.31 -11.43
N SER A 201 4.99 18.33 -10.64
CA SER A 201 5.86 17.43 -9.85
C SER A 201 6.18 16.09 -10.53
N ASN A 202 7.24 15.45 -10.04
CA ASN A 202 7.67 14.09 -10.31
C ASN A 202 6.69 13.00 -9.78
N LEU A 203 5.37 13.23 -9.85
CA LEU A 203 4.32 12.41 -9.20
C LEU A 203 4.32 10.96 -9.69
N MET A 204 4.41 10.76 -11.01
CA MET A 204 4.47 9.42 -11.61
C MET A 204 5.67 8.64 -11.06
N SER A 205 6.85 9.26 -11.03
CA SER A 205 8.07 8.65 -10.49
C SER A 205 7.91 8.26 -9.03
N MET A 206 7.28 9.11 -8.21
CA MET A 206 7.02 8.78 -6.80
C MET A 206 6.07 7.59 -6.66
N PHE A 207 4.98 7.52 -7.45
CA PHE A 207 4.11 6.34 -7.46
C PHE A 207 4.83 5.07 -7.89
N VAL A 208 5.63 5.14 -8.96
CA VAL A 208 6.47 4.01 -9.39
C VAL A 208 7.38 3.56 -8.24
N ASN A 209 8.01 4.49 -7.53
CA ASN A 209 8.88 4.16 -6.40
C ASN A 209 8.12 3.47 -5.25
N TYR A 210 6.91 3.93 -4.89
CA TYR A 210 6.10 3.23 -3.89
C TYR A 210 5.60 1.85 -4.36
N LEU A 211 5.31 1.70 -5.65
CA LEU A 211 4.92 0.42 -6.24
C LEU A 211 6.10 -0.58 -6.26
N LEU A 212 7.30 -0.11 -6.58
CA LEU A 212 8.53 -0.92 -6.47
C LEU A 212 8.80 -1.33 -5.02
N TYR A 213 8.60 -0.41 -4.08
CA TYR A 213 8.69 -0.68 -2.66
C TYR A 213 7.68 -1.74 -2.20
N PHE A 214 6.45 -1.70 -2.71
CA PHE A 214 5.46 -2.77 -2.48
C PHE A 214 5.95 -4.12 -3.01
N LEU A 215 6.47 -4.18 -4.24
CA LEU A 215 7.03 -5.42 -4.80
C LEU A 215 8.21 -5.96 -3.98
N GLU A 216 9.10 -5.09 -3.52
CA GLU A 216 10.27 -5.46 -2.72
C GLU A 216 9.86 -6.05 -1.37
N THR A 217 9.01 -5.34 -0.62
CA THR A 217 8.50 -5.79 0.70
C THR A 217 7.65 -7.06 0.64
N ARG A 218 7.19 -7.43 -0.56
CA ARG A 218 6.47 -8.67 -0.85
C ARG A 218 7.31 -9.75 -1.51
N ASN A 219 8.58 -9.48 -1.77
CA ASN A 219 9.47 -10.37 -2.51
C ASN A 219 8.91 -10.80 -3.88
N LEU A 220 8.18 -9.91 -4.55
CA LEU A 220 7.65 -10.13 -5.91
C LEU A 220 8.63 -9.71 -7.00
N LEU A 221 9.65 -8.91 -6.66
CA LEU A 221 10.66 -8.46 -7.64
C LEU A 221 11.37 -9.64 -8.31
N ILE A 222 11.58 -10.74 -7.60
CA ILE A 222 12.23 -11.95 -8.14
C ILE A 222 11.39 -12.67 -9.19
N GLU A 223 10.07 -12.44 -9.20
CA GLU A 223 9.15 -13.06 -10.16
C GLU A 223 9.09 -12.28 -11.49
N ILE A 224 9.63 -11.06 -11.51
CA ILE A 224 9.55 -10.14 -12.65
C ILE A 224 10.88 -10.15 -13.40
N LYS A 225 10.88 -10.78 -14.59
CA LYS A 225 12.07 -10.87 -15.46
C LYS A 225 12.63 -9.49 -15.86
N ASP A 226 11.76 -8.53 -16.14
CA ASP A 226 12.12 -7.19 -16.61
C ASP A 226 11.18 -6.16 -15.98
N VAL A 227 11.59 -5.64 -14.83
CA VAL A 227 10.82 -4.66 -14.04
C VAL A 227 10.59 -3.37 -14.84
N PRO A 228 11.60 -2.74 -15.48
CA PRO A 228 11.36 -1.56 -16.32
C PRO A 228 10.32 -1.79 -17.42
N LYS A 229 10.37 -2.92 -18.11
CA LYS A 229 9.40 -3.23 -19.18
C LYS A 229 8.00 -3.44 -18.62
N LEU A 230 7.85 -4.14 -17.49
CA LEU A 230 6.56 -4.32 -16.83
C LEU A 230 5.95 -2.98 -16.42
N VAL A 231 6.71 -2.15 -15.70
CA VAL A 231 6.22 -0.85 -15.21
C VAL A 231 5.81 0.05 -16.37
N ASN A 232 6.62 0.16 -17.42
CA ASN A 232 6.29 0.97 -18.59
C ASN A 232 5.02 0.50 -19.30
N HIS A 233 4.90 -0.82 -19.51
CA HIS A 233 3.71 -1.40 -20.11
C HIS A 233 2.45 -1.12 -19.26
N ARG A 234 2.55 -1.26 -17.93
CA ARG A 234 1.44 -0.99 -17.01
C ARG A 234 1.05 0.47 -16.93
N ILE A 235 2.01 1.40 -16.95
CA ILE A 235 1.70 2.84 -16.99
C ILE A 235 0.84 3.15 -18.22
N GLY A 236 1.26 2.73 -19.41
CA GLY A 236 0.50 2.98 -20.64
C GLY A 236 -0.89 2.35 -20.59
N MET A 237 -0.94 1.04 -20.36
CA MET A 237 -2.20 0.28 -20.37
C MET A 237 -3.18 0.74 -19.29
N TYR A 238 -2.75 0.91 -18.04
CA TYR A 238 -3.67 1.34 -16.98
C TYR A 238 -4.10 2.80 -17.15
N THR A 239 -3.27 3.68 -17.73
CA THR A 239 -3.71 5.04 -18.06
C THR A 239 -4.84 5.01 -19.09
N GLU A 240 -4.73 4.19 -20.14
CA GLU A 240 -5.80 4.00 -21.12
C GLU A 240 -7.08 3.44 -20.46
N GLN A 241 -6.96 2.43 -19.61
CA GLN A 241 -8.10 1.86 -18.90
C GLN A 241 -8.78 2.86 -17.96
N VAL A 242 -8.03 3.76 -17.33
CA VAL A 242 -8.62 4.84 -16.52
C VAL A 242 -9.50 5.76 -17.36
N HIS A 243 -9.09 6.08 -18.60
CA HIS A 243 -9.92 6.89 -19.50
C HIS A 243 -11.19 6.15 -19.92
N VAL A 244 -11.07 4.87 -20.33
CA VAL A 244 -12.21 4.03 -20.71
C VAL A 244 -13.25 3.94 -19.59
N VAL A 245 -12.83 3.69 -18.35
CA VAL A 245 -13.73 3.57 -17.19
C VAL A 245 -14.42 4.90 -16.85
N LYS A 246 -13.77 6.04 -17.10
CA LYS A 246 -14.37 7.37 -16.87
C LYS A 246 -15.41 7.74 -17.93
N ASP A 247 -15.16 7.36 -19.17
CA ASP A 247 -16.00 7.74 -20.30
C ASP A 247 -17.22 6.81 -20.45
N ASP A 248 -17.12 5.56 -19.98
CA ASP A 248 -18.24 4.59 -19.98
C ASP A 248 -18.24 3.70 -18.73
N PHE A 249 -19.21 3.92 -17.84
CA PHE A 249 -19.41 3.12 -16.62
C PHE A 249 -19.83 1.66 -16.92
N ASN A 250 -20.34 1.38 -18.11
CA ASN A 250 -20.71 0.04 -18.58
C ASN A 250 -19.59 -0.62 -19.42
N CYS A 251 -18.37 -0.05 -19.42
CA CYS A 251 -17.27 -0.54 -20.23
C CYS A 251 -16.88 -1.99 -19.88
N ASN A 252 -16.23 -2.66 -20.83
CA ASN A 252 -15.72 -4.01 -20.65
C ASN A 252 -14.46 -4.02 -19.76
N PHE A 253 -14.59 -4.55 -18.54
CA PHE A 253 -13.49 -4.69 -17.57
C PHE A 253 -12.54 -5.85 -17.86
N GLY A 254 -12.64 -6.50 -19.02
CA GLY A 254 -11.90 -7.71 -19.37
C GLY A 254 -10.38 -7.55 -19.33
N VAL A 255 -9.86 -6.39 -19.75
CA VAL A 255 -8.41 -6.10 -19.69
C VAL A 255 -7.94 -5.99 -18.24
N LEU A 256 -8.67 -5.24 -17.40
CA LEU A 256 -8.37 -5.11 -15.98
C LEU A 256 -8.47 -6.46 -15.28
N TYR A 257 -9.53 -7.23 -15.53
CA TYR A 257 -9.70 -8.56 -14.95
C TYR A 257 -8.57 -9.51 -15.37
N TYR A 258 -8.14 -9.46 -16.64
CA TYR A 258 -7.04 -10.29 -17.13
C TYR A 258 -5.76 -10.04 -16.33
N TYR A 259 -5.35 -8.78 -16.19
CA TYR A 259 -4.11 -8.46 -15.49
C TYR A 259 -4.24 -8.53 -13.98
N PHE A 260 -5.44 -8.36 -13.41
CA PHE A 260 -5.63 -8.48 -11.97
C PHE A 260 -5.64 -9.92 -11.51
N PHE A 261 -6.27 -10.84 -12.25
CA PHE A 261 -6.58 -12.18 -11.74
C PHE A 261 -6.05 -13.32 -12.60
N VAL A 262 -5.97 -13.14 -13.92
CA VAL A 262 -5.57 -14.24 -14.83
C VAL A 262 -4.05 -14.27 -15.00
N LYS A 263 -3.44 -13.10 -15.13
CA LYS A 263 -2.03 -12.96 -15.41
C LYS A 263 -1.39 -11.75 -14.72
N PRO A 264 -1.47 -11.67 -13.38
CA PRO A 264 -0.73 -10.65 -12.65
C PRO A 264 0.76 -10.73 -12.94
N LEU A 265 1.43 -9.58 -12.99
CA LEU A 265 2.85 -9.40 -13.32
C LEU A 265 3.25 -9.87 -14.74
N GLY A 266 2.30 -10.33 -15.55
CA GLY A 266 2.55 -10.85 -16.88
C GLY A 266 2.62 -9.77 -17.97
N LEU A 267 3.57 -9.90 -18.88
CA LEU A 267 3.69 -9.05 -20.08
C LEU A 267 2.88 -9.55 -21.30
N LYS A 268 2.12 -10.66 -21.17
CA LYS A 268 1.35 -11.19 -22.32
C LYS A 268 0.06 -10.39 -22.50
N SER A 269 -0.32 -10.20 -23.75
CA SER A 269 -1.57 -9.58 -24.17
C SER A 269 -2.80 -10.36 -23.66
N ALA A 270 -3.83 -9.63 -23.28
CA ALA A 270 -5.09 -10.20 -22.82
C ALA A 270 -5.75 -11.03 -23.93
N SER A 271 -6.11 -12.28 -23.63
CA SER A 271 -7.01 -13.07 -24.46
C SER A 271 -8.46 -12.74 -24.08
N LEU A 272 -9.42 -12.96 -24.99
CA LEU A 272 -10.84 -12.81 -24.69
C LEU A 272 -11.22 -13.67 -23.48
N LEU A 273 -11.80 -13.04 -22.46
CA LEU A 273 -12.19 -13.65 -21.19
C LEU A 273 -13.71 -13.69 -21.01
N VAL A 274 -14.17 -14.58 -20.12
CA VAL A 274 -15.59 -14.83 -19.82
C VAL A 274 -16.26 -13.60 -19.17
N VAL A 275 -17.36 -13.13 -19.79
CA VAL A 275 -18.10 -11.90 -19.43
C VAL A 275 -18.66 -11.89 -18.00
N SER A 276 -19.08 -13.05 -17.48
CA SER A 276 -19.78 -13.11 -16.17
C SER A 276 -18.90 -12.80 -14.96
N GLN A 277 -17.60 -13.12 -15.00
CA GLN A 277 -16.66 -12.83 -13.92
C GLN A 277 -16.25 -11.35 -13.92
N GLN A 278 -16.23 -10.71 -15.10
CA GLN A 278 -15.93 -9.29 -15.27
C GLN A 278 -17.01 -8.42 -14.61
N ASN A 279 -18.29 -8.77 -14.79
CA ASN A 279 -19.42 -8.03 -14.22
C ASN A 279 -19.47 -8.06 -12.68
N LYS A 280 -19.03 -9.17 -12.07
CA LYS A 280 -18.91 -9.24 -10.60
C LYS A 280 -17.80 -8.31 -10.11
N PHE A 281 -16.66 -8.31 -10.79
CA PHE A 281 -15.54 -7.44 -10.41
C PHE A 281 -15.85 -5.96 -10.60
N SER A 282 -16.50 -5.57 -11.71
CA SER A 282 -16.90 -4.18 -11.94
C SER A 282 -17.83 -3.65 -10.84
N SER A 283 -18.77 -4.48 -10.37
CA SER A 283 -19.65 -4.14 -9.24
C SER A 283 -18.91 -3.85 -7.93
N ILE A 284 -17.71 -4.41 -7.76
CA ILE A 284 -16.83 -4.17 -6.61
C ILE A 284 -15.98 -2.91 -6.83
N LEU A 285 -15.37 -2.82 -8.02
CA LEU A 285 -14.40 -1.77 -8.35
C LEU A 285 -15.07 -0.39 -8.47
N MET A 286 -16.21 -0.29 -9.15
CA MET A 286 -16.83 1.01 -9.47
C MET A 286 -17.21 1.84 -8.24
N PRO A 287 -17.90 1.30 -7.21
CA PRO A 287 -18.17 2.06 -5.99
C PRO A 287 -16.89 2.56 -5.31
N ILE A 288 -15.82 1.77 -5.36
CA ILE A 288 -14.53 2.10 -4.74
C ILE A 288 -13.82 3.20 -5.53
N LEU A 289 -13.94 3.21 -6.87
CA LEU A 289 -13.43 4.30 -7.69
C LEU A 289 -14.16 5.61 -7.40
N VAL A 290 -15.49 5.59 -7.28
CA VAL A 290 -16.28 6.78 -6.90
C VAL A 290 -15.86 7.30 -5.53
N GLU A 291 -15.70 6.41 -4.54
CA GLU A 291 -15.23 6.79 -3.21
C GLU A 291 -13.81 7.38 -3.27
N LEU A 292 -12.88 6.75 -4.01
CA LEU A 292 -11.53 7.26 -4.19
C LEU A 292 -11.53 8.65 -4.83
N GLU A 293 -12.29 8.86 -5.90
CA GLU A 293 -12.40 10.17 -6.55
C GLU A 293 -12.94 11.25 -5.61
N SER A 294 -13.92 10.92 -4.76
CA SER A 294 -14.43 11.86 -3.76
C SER A 294 -13.36 12.27 -2.74
N LYS A 295 -12.55 11.31 -2.25
CA LYS A 295 -11.44 11.58 -1.32
C LYS A 295 -10.32 12.37 -1.98
N LEU A 296 -10.04 12.09 -3.25
CA LEU A 296 -9.06 12.84 -4.04
C LEU A 296 -9.48 14.29 -4.26
N LEU A 297 -10.78 14.55 -4.47
CA LEU A 297 -11.30 15.92 -4.54
C LEU A 297 -11.09 16.68 -3.22
N VAL A 298 -11.32 16.03 -2.07
CA VAL A 298 -11.04 16.63 -0.77
C VAL A 298 -9.54 16.96 -0.63
N LEU A 299 -8.66 16.03 -1.00
CA LEU A 299 -7.22 16.22 -1.00
C LEU A 299 -6.81 17.39 -1.92
N GLU A 300 -7.36 17.48 -3.13
CA GLU A 300 -7.14 18.59 -4.06
C GLU A 300 -7.53 19.94 -3.48
N ASN A 301 -8.68 20.00 -2.80
CA ASN A 301 -9.19 21.22 -2.18
C ASN A 301 -8.32 21.65 -0.99
N GLN A 302 -7.82 20.70 -0.20
CA GLN A 302 -6.89 20.99 0.89
C GLN A 302 -5.56 21.52 0.36
N ILE A 303 -5.03 20.92 -0.71
CA ILE A 303 -3.81 21.38 -1.39
C ILE A 303 -3.96 22.80 -1.96
N ALA A 304 -5.15 23.17 -2.42
CA ALA A 304 -5.40 24.51 -2.95
C ALA A 304 -5.43 25.57 -1.85
N LYS A 305 -5.92 25.22 -0.65
CA LYS A 305 -6.03 26.13 0.51
C LYS A 305 -4.70 26.40 1.22
N SER A 306 -3.69 25.58 0.97
CA SER A 306 -2.41 25.61 1.67
C SER A 306 -1.32 26.36 0.89
N LYS A 307 -1.68 27.00 -0.22
CA LYS A 307 -0.88 27.97 -0.98
C LYS A 307 -1.31 29.38 -0.64
#